data_AF-A0A954V287-F1
#
_entry.id   AF-A0A954V287-F1
#
_cell.length_a   1.000
_cell.length_b   1.000
_cell.length_c   1.000
_cell.angle_alpha   90.00
_cell.angle_beta   90.00
_cell.angle_gamma   90.00
#
_symmetry.space_group_name_H-M   'P 1'
#
loop_
_entity.id
_entity.type
_entity.pdbx_description
1 polymer ?
#
loop_
_entity_poly.entity_id
_entity_poly.type
_entity_poly.pdbx_seq_one_letter_code
_entity_poly.pdbx_strand_id
1 'polypeptide(L)'
;MQREVEYFGIRHHGPGSARRLVESLEALQPAEILIEGPADLSDLMPMLANKDMVPPVALLAYPAGEPERSVFWPFSVFSPEYQAIVWAARNGVPTRFIDLPVNWRFKKETIVLDQELGPESNQGSNAYNVESDESKSASHAGPLVGPIAQVERDPIGALAFAAGYEDGESWWQHVIEENPEPGPIFAAVADAMRALREDVPPPREYESAREAHMRLEIAKSRKQCGGPIAVVCGAWHVPALTENHNAKDDRAVLKGVDKCKISATWTPWTAPRLAMSSGYGAGVAAPGWNRHLWETPRHEQATRWIARIARCLREQGQIVSTASLIETERLAVALAAIRGRPQAGFAELTDATVACMCFGNHTLWQSVAADLLIGTDVGSIPEGVPLAPLLEDLQRQQKAARLKPEALERELSIDLRSESGLFRSTLLHRLCALEVPWGKLDDPGRSRGTFRERWVLKWEPEFSVQLVENLVYG
;
A
#
# COMPACT_ATOMS: atom_id res chain seq x y z
N MET A 1 -15.27 34.56 -11.13
CA MET A 1 -15.54 33.38 -10.27
C MET A 1 -14.20 32.83 -9.81
N GLN A 2 -13.93 32.82 -8.50
CA GLN A 2 -12.81 32.05 -7.96
C GLN A 2 -13.05 30.59 -8.34
N ARG A 3 -12.03 29.95 -8.93
CA ARG A 3 -12.10 28.55 -9.34
C ARG A 3 -12.09 27.69 -8.08
N GLU A 4 -13.15 26.92 -7.89
CA GLU A 4 -13.35 26.09 -6.70
C GLU A 4 -12.37 24.92 -6.75
N VAL A 5 -11.54 24.80 -5.71
CA VAL A 5 -10.64 23.67 -5.51
C VAL A 5 -11.14 22.94 -4.28
N GLU A 6 -11.49 21.68 -4.45
CA GLU A 6 -11.93 20.80 -3.38
C GLU A 6 -10.80 19.84 -3.00
N TYR A 7 -10.58 19.68 -1.70
CA TYR A 7 -9.49 18.89 -1.16
C TYR A 7 -10.04 17.65 -0.48
N PHE A 8 -9.59 16.49 -0.92
CA PHE A 8 -9.96 15.18 -0.42
C PHE A 8 -8.77 14.59 0.32
N GLY A 9 -8.71 14.86 1.63
CA GLY A 9 -7.72 14.30 2.55
C GLY A 9 -8.00 12.81 2.80
N ILE A 10 -7.13 11.95 2.31
CA ILE A 10 -7.27 10.49 2.39
C ILE A 10 -6.19 9.88 3.28
N ARG A 11 -6.43 8.66 3.73
CA ARG A 11 -5.39 7.71 4.09
C ARG A 11 -5.17 6.76 2.93
N HIS A 12 -3.91 6.51 2.60
CA HIS A 12 -3.57 5.57 1.52
C HIS A 12 -4.20 4.20 1.82
N HIS A 13 -4.71 3.53 0.77
CA HIS A 13 -5.25 2.17 0.89
C HIS A 13 -6.46 1.97 1.83
N GLY A 14 -7.33 2.99 1.97
CA GLY A 14 -8.60 2.92 2.71
C GLY A 14 -9.83 2.64 1.83
N PRO A 15 -10.57 1.51 2.01
CA PRO A 15 -11.71 1.15 1.16
C PRO A 15 -12.95 2.04 1.33
N GLY A 16 -13.24 2.53 2.53
CA GLY A 16 -14.29 3.51 2.79
C GLY A 16 -13.90 4.90 2.30
N SER A 17 -12.66 5.32 2.51
CA SER A 17 -12.10 6.54 1.92
C SER A 17 -12.22 6.54 0.38
N ALA A 18 -11.88 5.42 -0.26
CA ALA A 18 -11.98 5.27 -1.71
C ALA A 18 -13.42 5.38 -2.23
N ARG A 19 -14.40 4.78 -1.54
CA ARG A 19 -15.82 4.90 -1.90
C ARG A 19 -16.32 6.33 -1.81
N ARG A 20 -16.05 7.00 -0.69
CA ARG A 20 -16.44 8.39 -0.43
C ARG A 20 -15.81 9.34 -1.43
N LEU A 21 -14.56 9.10 -1.79
CA LEU A 21 -13.88 9.87 -2.83
C LEU A 21 -14.58 9.71 -4.18
N VAL A 22 -14.90 8.48 -4.61
CA VAL A 22 -15.63 8.25 -5.86
C VAL A 22 -17.00 8.94 -5.82
N GLU A 23 -17.76 8.81 -4.74
CA GLU A 23 -19.04 9.52 -4.55
C GLU A 23 -18.88 11.04 -4.64
N SER A 24 -17.81 11.59 -4.07
CA SER A 24 -17.53 13.03 -4.11
C SER A 24 -17.12 13.50 -5.51
N LEU A 25 -16.34 12.70 -6.24
CA LEU A 25 -15.99 12.97 -7.64
C LEU A 25 -17.21 12.95 -8.55
N GLU A 26 -18.14 12.00 -8.34
CA GLU A 26 -19.42 11.95 -9.06
C GLU A 26 -20.27 13.20 -8.80
N ALA A 27 -20.27 13.71 -7.56
CA ALA A 27 -21.01 14.93 -7.21
C ALA A 27 -20.34 16.21 -7.75
N LEU A 28 -19.02 16.31 -7.63
CA LEU A 28 -18.23 17.50 -8.00
C LEU A 28 -18.11 17.67 -9.53
N GLN A 29 -18.03 16.56 -10.28
CA GLN A 29 -17.73 16.55 -11.71
C GLN A 29 -16.52 17.45 -12.05
N PRO A 30 -15.33 17.18 -11.47
CA PRO A 30 -14.18 18.06 -11.63
C PRO A 30 -13.70 18.09 -13.08
N ALA A 31 -13.17 19.24 -13.47
CA ALA A 31 -12.53 19.44 -14.77
C ALA A 31 -11.06 18.96 -14.79
N GLU A 32 -10.44 18.74 -13.63
CA GLU A 32 -9.11 18.13 -13.47
C GLU A 32 -9.00 17.48 -12.08
N ILE A 33 -8.31 16.34 -11.99
CA ILE A 33 -7.96 15.71 -10.70
C ILE A 33 -6.43 15.74 -10.52
N LEU A 34 -6.00 16.27 -9.38
CA LEU A 34 -4.62 16.34 -8.96
C LEU A 34 -4.41 15.31 -7.85
N ILE A 35 -3.46 14.40 -8.03
CA ILE A 35 -3.25 13.26 -7.13
C ILE A 35 -1.85 13.37 -6.52
N GLU A 36 -1.73 13.12 -5.23
CA GLU A 36 -0.43 12.97 -4.58
C GLU A 36 0.34 11.80 -5.18
N GLY A 37 1.59 12.07 -5.56
CA GLY A 37 2.49 11.15 -6.22
C GLY A 37 3.51 11.92 -7.06
N PRO A 38 4.54 11.25 -7.60
CA PRO A 38 5.67 11.91 -8.22
C PRO A 38 5.27 12.61 -9.53
N ALA A 39 5.31 13.94 -9.53
CA ALA A 39 4.80 14.75 -10.65
C ALA A 39 5.49 14.46 -11.99
N ASP A 40 6.78 14.12 -11.97
CA ASP A 40 7.59 13.77 -13.15
C ASP A 40 7.28 12.38 -13.72
N LEU A 41 6.43 11.59 -13.06
CA LEU A 41 5.97 10.28 -13.54
C LEU A 41 4.49 10.26 -13.96
N SER A 42 3.86 11.44 -14.11
CA SER A 42 2.45 11.55 -14.52
C SER A 42 2.14 10.82 -15.84
N ASP A 43 3.10 10.71 -16.76
CA ASP A 43 2.91 10.05 -18.06
C ASP A 43 2.69 8.53 -17.94
N LEU A 44 3.08 7.91 -16.82
CA LEU A 44 2.85 6.50 -16.54
C LEU A 44 1.48 6.22 -15.90
N MET A 45 0.85 7.24 -15.31
CA MET A 45 -0.43 7.14 -14.60
C MET A 45 -1.56 6.52 -15.44
N PRO A 46 -1.77 6.88 -16.73
CA PRO A 46 -2.89 6.34 -17.50
C PRO A 46 -2.88 4.82 -17.64
N MET A 47 -1.72 4.17 -17.49
CA MET A 47 -1.60 2.72 -17.58
C MET A 47 -2.31 1.99 -16.42
N LEU A 48 -2.47 2.63 -15.25
CA LEU A 48 -3.21 2.05 -14.12
C LEU A 48 -4.69 1.80 -14.44
N ALA A 49 -5.25 2.56 -15.37
CA ALA A 49 -6.64 2.41 -15.80
C ALA A 49 -6.84 1.30 -16.85
N ASN A 50 -5.77 0.63 -17.28
CA ASN A 50 -5.88 -0.52 -18.19
C ASN A 50 -6.63 -1.67 -17.50
N LYS A 51 -7.63 -2.24 -18.17
CA LYS A 51 -8.44 -3.37 -17.66
C LYS A 51 -7.63 -4.62 -17.29
N ASP A 52 -6.47 -4.82 -17.92
CA ASP A 52 -5.60 -5.97 -17.70
C ASP A 52 -4.54 -5.67 -16.61
N MET A 53 -4.52 -4.44 -16.07
CA MET A 53 -3.76 -4.05 -14.88
C MET A 53 -4.54 -4.48 -13.64
N VAL A 54 -4.01 -5.46 -12.90
CA VAL A 54 -4.67 -6.03 -11.72
C VAL A 54 -3.84 -5.71 -10.47
N PRO A 55 -4.28 -4.80 -9.60
CA PRO A 55 -3.61 -4.52 -8.33
C PRO A 55 -3.58 -5.75 -7.38
N PRO A 56 -2.56 -5.87 -6.52
CA PRO A 56 -1.64 -4.81 -6.14
C PRO A 56 -0.47 -4.63 -7.11
N VAL A 57 -0.19 -3.40 -7.51
CA VAL A 57 0.92 -3.02 -8.40
C VAL A 57 1.64 -1.82 -7.81
N ALA A 58 2.91 -1.62 -8.10
CA ALA A 58 3.67 -0.47 -7.63
C ALA A 58 4.30 0.29 -8.79
N LEU A 59 4.29 1.61 -8.69
CA LEU A 59 5.16 2.46 -9.50
C LEU A 59 6.56 2.30 -8.92
N LEU A 60 7.50 1.87 -9.74
CA LEU A 60 8.92 1.72 -9.39
C LEU A 60 9.69 2.84 -10.07
N ALA A 61 10.52 3.57 -9.32
CA ALA A 61 11.45 4.54 -9.88
C ALA A 61 12.84 4.42 -9.26
N TYR A 62 13.89 4.68 -10.05
CA TYR A 62 15.28 4.59 -9.61
C TYR A 62 16.19 5.48 -10.47
N PRO A 63 17.35 5.94 -9.96
CA PRO A 63 18.38 6.58 -10.78
C PRO A 63 18.94 5.57 -11.78
N ALA A 64 19.03 5.94 -13.06
CA ALA A 64 19.41 5.01 -14.12
C ALA A 64 20.79 4.35 -13.97
N GLY A 65 21.67 4.88 -13.11
CA GLY A 65 22.99 4.31 -12.80
C GLY A 65 23.12 3.69 -11.41
N GLU A 66 22.09 3.77 -10.57
CA GLU A 66 22.07 3.26 -9.19
C GLU A 66 20.69 2.60 -8.92
N PRO A 67 20.32 1.52 -9.65
CA PRO A 67 19.01 0.87 -9.55
C PRO A 67 18.69 0.33 -8.14
N GLU A 68 19.70 0.01 -7.34
CA GLU A 68 19.57 -0.40 -5.94
C GLU A 68 18.94 0.67 -5.06
N ARG A 69 19.03 1.94 -5.48
CA ARG A 69 18.34 3.08 -4.86
C ARG A 69 16.97 3.24 -5.51
N SER A 70 16.08 2.28 -5.30
CA SER A 70 14.72 2.33 -5.84
C SER A 70 13.69 2.85 -4.84
N VAL A 71 12.65 3.49 -5.36
CA VAL A 71 11.45 3.90 -4.62
C VAL A 71 10.20 3.26 -5.22
N PHE A 72 9.27 2.88 -4.34
CA PHE A 72 7.99 2.29 -4.72
C PHE A 72 6.79 3.10 -4.22
N TRP A 73 5.78 3.25 -5.07
CA TRP A 73 4.44 3.71 -4.73
C TRP A 73 3.43 2.60 -5.02
N PRO A 74 3.05 1.81 -4.01
CA PRO A 74 2.11 0.71 -4.20
C PRO A 74 0.68 1.22 -4.34
N PHE A 75 -0.11 0.51 -5.14
CA PHE A 75 -1.54 0.73 -5.33
C PHE A 75 -2.27 -0.60 -5.13
N SER A 76 -3.41 -0.54 -4.45
CA SER A 76 -4.37 -1.63 -4.34
C SER A 76 -5.67 -1.23 -5.01
N VAL A 77 -6.56 -2.19 -5.27
CA VAL A 77 -7.89 -1.91 -5.82
C VAL A 77 -8.70 -0.99 -4.90
N PHE A 78 -8.40 -0.98 -3.60
CA PHE A 78 -9.05 -0.14 -2.60
C PHE A 78 -8.24 1.13 -2.25
N SER A 79 -7.20 1.47 -3.01
CA SER A 79 -6.53 2.77 -2.89
C SER A 79 -7.43 3.89 -3.42
N PRO A 80 -7.69 4.96 -2.64
CA PRO A 80 -8.46 6.10 -3.12
C PRO A 80 -7.89 6.72 -4.41
N GLU A 81 -6.57 6.83 -4.51
CA GLU A 81 -5.84 7.36 -5.67
C GLU A 81 -6.04 6.48 -6.90
N TYR A 82 -5.93 5.16 -6.74
CA TYR A 82 -6.21 4.22 -7.83
C TYR A 82 -7.66 4.37 -8.31
N GLN A 83 -8.61 4.50 -7.40
CA GLN A 83 -10.02 4.70 -7.75
C GLN A 83 -10.26 6.05 -8.43
N ALA A 84 -9.59 7.13 -8.00
CA ALA A 84 -9.65 8.42 -8.68
C ALA A 84 -9.11 8.36 -10.11
N ILE A 85 -7.98 7.68 -10.33
CA ILE A 85 -7.38 7.48 -11.67
C ILE A 85 -8.33 6.69 -12.57
N VAL A 86 -8.86 5.57 -12.07
CA VAL A 86 -9.81 4.73 -12.82
C VAL A 86 -11.10 5.49 -13.13
N TRP A 87 -11.63 6.24 -12.16
CA TRP A 87 -12.81 7.08 -12.35
C TRP A 87 -12.59 8.14 -13.42
N ALA A 88 -11.46 8.83 -13.38
CA ALA A 88 -11.16 9.89 -14.32
C ALA A 88 -10.95 9.38 -15.74
N ALA A 89 -10.27 8.23 -15.90
CA ALA A 89 -10.12 7.57 -17.19
C ALA A 89 -11.48 7.18 -17.80
N ARG A 90 -12.43 6.71 -16.97
CA ARG A 90 -13.79 6.38 -17.42
C ARG A 90 -14.59 7.63 -17.84
N ASN A 91 -14.38 8.75 -17.17
CA ASN A 91 -15.10 10.00 -17.41
C ASN A 91 -14.38 10.97 -18.36
N GLY A 92 -13.19 10.62 -18.86
CA GLY A 92 -12.40 11.50 -19.72
C GLY A 92 -11.87 12.76 -19.02
N VAL A 93 -11.72 12.71 -17.69
CA VAL A 93 -11.21 13.83 -16.88
C VAL A 93 -9.67 13.78 -16.84
N PRO A 94 -8.97 14.88 -17.16
CA PRO A 94 -7.52 14.96 -17.03
C PRO A 94 -7.05 14.70 -15.60
N THR A 95 -6.02 13.88 -15.45
CA THR A 95 -5.39 13.58 -14.15
C THR A 95 -3.88 13.64 -14.22
N ARG A 96 -3.25 14.05 -13.12
CA ARG A 96 -1.79 14.07 -13.00
C ARG A 96 -1.33 14.05 -11.56
N PHE A 97 -0.08 13.63 -11.38
CA PHE A 97 0.60 13.68 -10.09
C PHE A 97 1.07 15.10 -9.78
N ILE A 98 1.07 15.48 -8.50
CA ILE A 98 1.44 16.85 -8.05
C ILE A 98 2.49 16.92 -6.94
N ASP A 99 2.91 15.79 -6.39
CA ASP A 99 3.92 15.76 -5.34
C ASP A 99 5.35 15.85 -5.92
N LEU A 100 6.36 15.88 -5.03
CA LEU A 100 7.75 16.07 -5.41
C LEU A 100 8.19 15.13 -6.52
N PRO A 101 8.92 15.66 -7.52
CA PRO A 101 9.59 14.82 -8.50
C PRO A 101 10.56 13.84 -7.85
N VAL A 102 10.71 12.67 -8.44
CA VAL A 102 11.47 11.54 -7.87
C VAL A 102 12.91 11.92 -7.47
N ASN A 103 13.56 12.82 -8.21
CA ASN A 103 14.93 13.24 -7.93
C ASN A 103 15.14 13.81 -6.52
N TRP A 104 14.09 14.37 -5.90
CA TRP A 104 14.15 14.85 -4.52
C TRP A 104 14.40 13.73 -3.50
N ARG A 105 13.95 12.50 -3.78
CA ARG A 105 14.16 11.32 -2.93
C ARG A 105 15.63 10.87 -2.93
N PHE A 106 16.43 11.30 -3.91
CA PHE A 106 17.81 10.83 -4.10
C PHE A 106 18.89 11.86 -3.76
N LYS A 107 18.54 12.96 -3.07
CA LYS A 107 19.50 13.96 -2.58
C LYS A 107 20.53 13.29 -1.65
N LYS A 108 21.84 13.48 -1.93
CA LYS A 108 22.96 12.79 -1.25
C LYS A 108 23.01 12.98 0.27
N GLU A 109 22.38 14.03 0.81
CA GLU A 109 22.36 14.34 2.24
C GLU A 109 21.30 13.59 3.04
N THR A 110 20.28 13.00 2.39
CA THR A 110 19.19 12.28 3.08
C THR A 110 19.64 10.94 3.69
N ILE A 111 20.81 10.41 3.29
CA ILE A 111 21.29 9.08 3.72
C ILE A 111 21.90 9.10 5.14
N VAL A 112 22.31 10.27 5.67
CA VAL A 112 23.07 10.33 6.94
C VAL A 112 22.17 10.33 8.19
N LEU A 113 20.85 10.51 8.06
CA LEU A 113 19.95 10.66 9.22
C LEU A 113 19.21 9.38 9.68
N ASP A 114 19.29 8.27 8.95
CA ASP A 114 18.66 6.98 9.35
C ASP A 114 19.69 5.93 9.86
N GLN A 115 20.98 6.27 10.01
CA GLN A 115 22.04 5.34 10.48
C GLN A 115 22.44 5.46 11.96
N GLU A 116 21.92 6.42 12.73
CA GLU A 116 22.24 6.55 14.17
C GLU A 116 21.13 5.99 15.07
N LEU A 117 20.90 4.67 15.04
CA LEU A 117 20.33 3.91 16.16
C LEU A 117 21.00 2.53 16.28
N GLY A 118 22.18 2.49 16.87
CA GLY A 118 22.71 1.37 17.68
C GLY A 118 23.26 0.12 16.96
N PRO A 119 24.32 -0.53 17.51
CA PRO A 119 25.14 -1.50 16.78
C PRO A 119 24.62 -2.95 16.87
N GLU A 120 25.11 -3.76 15.92
CA GLU A 120 25.05 -5.24 15.83
C GLU A 120 23.81 -5.88 15.19
N SER A 121 23.84 -6.01 13.86
CA SER A 121 23.85 -7.33 13.19
C SER A 121 24.15 -7.15 11.70
N ASN A 122 25.39 -7.47 11.34
CA ASN A 122 25.89 -7.46 9.98
C ASN A 122 25.43 -8.73 9.26
N GLN A 123 24.23 -8.70 8.65
CA GLN A 123 23.85 -9.56 7.52
C GLN A 123 23.04 -8.72 6.54
N GLY A 124 23.51 -8.65 5.29
CA GLY A 124 23.07 -7.70 4.27
C GLY A 124 21.57 -7.60 4.11
N SER A 125 21.03 -6.40 4.36
CA SER A 125 19.68 -6.02 4.00
C SER A 125 19.77 -4.80 3.09
N ASN A 126 19.47 -5.01 1.79
CA ASN A 126 19.20 -3.90 0.87
C ASN A 126 17.86 -3.29 1.30
N ALA A 127 17.91 -2.15 1.99
CA ALA A 127 16.72 -1.42 2.40
C ALA A 127 16.16 -0.65 1.20
N TYR A 128 15.09 -1.18 0.61
CA TYR A 128 14.32 -0.51 -0.43
C TYR A 128 13.41 0.56 0.20
N ASN A 129 13.43 1.79 -0.33
CA ASN A 129 12.64 2.90 0.21
C ASN A 129 11.21 2.86 -0.36
N VAL A 130 10.18 2.63 0.46
CA VAL A 130 8.77 2.70 0.04
C VAL A 130 8.16 4.01 0.54
N GLU A 131 7.37 4.68 -0.31
CA GLU A 131 6.66 5.88 0.07
C GLU A 131 5.30 5.56 0.70
N SER A 132 5.08 6.16 1.86
CA SER A 132 3.85 6.16 2.65
C SER A 132 4.02 7.19 3.77
N ASP A 133 3.33 8.32 3.64
CA ASP A 133 3.50 9.44 4.56
C ASP A 133 3.07 9.18 5.99
N GLU A 134 2.26 8.14 6.21
CA GLU A 134 1.66 7.90 7.50
C GLU A 134 2.31 6.73 8.27
N SER A 135 3.37 6.11 7.73
CA SER A 135 3.85 4.81 8.23
C SER A 135 5.11 4.82 9.09
N LYS A 136 5.60 5.98 9.55
CA LYS A 136 6.52 5.99 10.72
C LYS A 136 5.75 5.82 12.06
N SER A 137 4.45 5.53 11.99
CA SER A 137 3.53 5.34 13.13
C SER A 137 3.57 3.96 13.80
N ALA A 138 4.18 2.92 13.23
CA ALA A 138 4.05 1.57 13.79
C ALA A 138 5.37 0.79 13.92
N SER A 139 6.17 1.09 14.95
CA SER A 139 7.08 0.08 15.54
C SER A 139 7.45 0.45 16.97
N HIS A 140 7.55 -0.56 17.83
CA HIS A 140 7.73 -0.45 19.27
C HIS A 140 9.04 0.26 19.65
N ALA A 141 8.98 1.57 19.87
CA ALA A 141 10.02 2.34 20.55
C ALA A 141 9.35 3.09 21.71
N GLY A 142 9.92 2.93 22.91
CA GLY A 142 9.32 3.28 24.21
C GLY A 142 8.79 4.72 24.35
N PRO A 143 8.12 5.03 25.47
CA PRO A 143 7.37 6.27 25.62
C PRO A 143 8.27 7.50 25.46
N LEU A 144 8.09 8.23 24.36
CA LEU A 144 8.57 9.60 24.22
C LEU A 144 7.63 10.49 25.04
N VAL A 145 8.19 11.26 25.96
CA VAL A 145 7.45 12.04 26.95
C VAL A 145 7.03 13.37 26.31
N GLY A 146 5.76 13.51 25.93
CA GLY A 146 5.13 14.80 25.59
C GLY A 146 4.06 14.73 24.47
N PRO A 147 2.96 15.49 24.55
CA PRO A 147 1.88 15.46 23.54
C PRO A 147 2.32 15.82 22.12
N ILE A 148 3.26 16.75 21.96
CA ILE A 148 3.73 17.23 20.65
C ILE A 148 4.51 16.15 19.89
N ALA A 149 5.40 15.42 20.59
CA ALA A 149 6.19 14.34 19.99
C ALA A 149 5.31 13.16 19.54
N GLN A 150 4.14 12.99 20.16
CA GLN A 150 3.15 11.98 19.74
C GLN A 150 2.46 12.39 18.44
N VAL A 151 2.07 13.66 18.29
CA VAL A 151 1.46 14.16 17.06
C VAL A 151 2.44 14.14 15.89
N GLU A 152 3.71 14.52 16.09
CA GLU A 152 4.73 14.45 15.04
C GLU A 152 4.96 13.04 14.49
N ARG A 153 4.73 12.02 15.32
CA ARG A 153 4.98 10.61 14.97
C ARG A 153 3.75 9.93 14.41
N ASP A 154 2.60 10.16 15.05
CA ASP A 154 1.33 9.53 14.71
C ASP A 154 0.17 10.50 15.02
N PRO A 155 -0.10 11.45 14.09
CA PRO A 155 -1.16 12.43 14.29
C PRO A 155 -2.54 11.78 14.44
N ILE A 156 -2.82 10.72 13.67
CA ILE A 156 -4.06 9.95 13.74
C ILE A 156 -4.15 9.23 15.09
N GLY A 157 -3.06 8.62 15.55
CA GLY A 157 -2.99 8.03 16.88
C GLY A 157 -3.28 9.03 17.99
N ALA A 158 -2.76 10.25 17.92
CA ALA A 158 -3.06 11.29 18.90
C ALA A 158 -4.57 11.61 18.97
N LEU A 159 -5.26 11.72 17.82
CA LEU A 159 -6.73 11.85 17.77
C LEU A 159 -7.42 10.63 18.36
N ALA A 160 -6.95 9.43 18.02
CA ALA A 160 -7.51 8.18 18.49
C ALA A 160 -7.46 8.06 20.01
N PHE A 161 -6.31 8.33 20.63
CA PHE A 161 -6.16 8.32 22.08
C PHE A 161 -7.05 9.38 22.75
N ALA A 162 -7.15 10.58 22.18
CA ALA A 162 -8.06 11.61 22.68
C ALA A 162 -9.54 11.18 22.58
N ALA A 163 -9.89 10.38 21.58
CA ALA A 163 -11.21 9.79 21.40
C ALA A 163 -11.44 8.50 22.22
N GLY A 164 -10.46 8.06 23.03
CA GLY A 164 -10.57 6.87 23.87
C GLY A 164 -10.26 5.54 23.18
N TYR A 165 -9.57 5.57 22.03
CA TYR A 165 -9.09 4.38 21.32
C TYR A 165 -7.69 4.00 21.80
N GLU A 166 -7.36 2.72 21.67
CA GLU A 166 -6.04 2.19 22.02
C GLU A 166 -4.99 2.48 20.93
N ASP A 167 -5.44 2.70 19.69
CA ASP A 167 -4.57 2.89 18.54
C ASP A 167 -5.27 3.67 17.40
N GLY A 168 -4.45 4.30 16.55
CA GLY A 168 -4.89 5.10 15.39
C GLY A 168 -5.62 4.30 14.32
N GLU A 169 -5.25 3.03 14.12
CA GLU A 169 -5.87 2.17 13.11
C GLU A 169 -7.32 1.87 13.48
N SER A 170 -7.58 1.45 14.71
CA SER A 170 -8.93 1.17 15.21
C SER A 170 -9.85 2.38 15.11
N TRP A 171 -9.33 3.58 15.40
CA TRP A 171 -10.09 4.82 15.25
C TRP A 171 -10.38 5.13 13.78
N TRP A 172 -9.37 5.11 12.92
CA TRP A 172 -9.51 5.41 11.49
C TRP A 172 -10.47 4.42 10.80
N GLN A 173 -10.27 3.14 11.08
CA GLN A 173 -11.09 2.05 10.57
C GLN A 173 -12.56 2.26 10.95
N HIS A 174 -12.83 2.60 12.21
CA HIS A 174 -14.18 2.85 12.67
C HIS A 174 -14.79 4.13 12.07
N VAL A 175 -14.11 5.27 12.22
CA VAL A 175 -14.67 6.60 11.95
C VAL A 175 -14.73 6.91 10.46
N ILE A 176 -13.75 6.44 9.69
CA ILE A 176 -13.61 6.76 8.26
C ILE A 176 -13.97 5.57 7.36
N GLU A 177 -13.42 4.39 7.63
CA GLU A 177 -13.52 3.27 6.68
C GLU A 177 -14.85 2.51 6.77
N GLU A 178 -15.32 2.25 7.99
CA GLU A 178 -16.50 1.43 8.26
C GLU A 178 -17.76 2.25 8.52
N ASN A 179 -17.64 3.49 9.02
CA ASN A 179 -18.78 4.36 9.29
C ASN A 179 -19.65 4.55 8.03
N PRO A 180 -20.96 4.24 8.06
CA PRO A 180 -21.85 4.44 6.92
C PRO A 180 -22.52 5.82 6.89
N GLU A 181 -22.38 6.63 7.93
CA GLU A 181 -23.11 7.91 8.05
C GLU A 181 -22.75 8.88 6.90
N PRO A 182 -23.76 9.52 6.29
CA PRO A 182 -23.53 10.56 5.30
C PRO A 182 -23.04 11.83 6.01
N GLY A 183 -22.01 12.47 5.47
CA GLY A 183 -21.48 13.71 6.03
C GLY A 183 -20.24 14.22 5.30
N PRO A 184 -19.81 15.47 5.55
CA PRO A 184 -18.64 16.08 4.91
C PRO A 184 -17.35 15.54 5.55
N ILE A 185 -17.12 14.25 5.43
CA ILE A 185 -16.03 13.51 6.10
C ILE A 185 -14.65 14.11 5.80
N PHE A 186 -14.41 14.52 4.56
CA PHE A 186 -13.15 15.15 4.16
C PHE A 186 -12.95 16.52 4.82
N ALA A 187 -14.02 17.28 5.03
CA ALA A 187 -13.94 18.53 5.78
C ALA A 187 -13.65 18.28 7.26
N ALA A 188 -14.31 17.29 7.87
CA ALA A 188 -14.06 16.90 9.25
C ALA A 188 -12.62 16.40 9.47
N VAL A 189 -12.09 15.61 8.53
CA VAL A 189 -10.69 15.18 8.53
C VAL A 189 -9.75 16.38 8.38
N ALA A 190 -10.03 17.30 7.45
CA ALA A 190 -9.22 18.50 7.27
C ALA A 190 -9.17 19.38 8.52
N ASP A 191 -10.30 19.55 9.22
CA ASP A 191 -10.37 20.31 10.47
C ASP A 191 -9.59 19.61 11.60
N ALA A 192 -9.68 18.27 11.69
CA ALA A 192 -8.90 17.50 12.66
C ALA A 192 -7.39 17.62 12.41
N MET A 193 -6.95 17.53 11.15
CA MET A 193 -5.54 17.69 10.78
C MET A 193 -5.04 19.12 11.00
N ARG A 194 -5.90 20.13 10.78
CA ARG A 194 -5.57 21.52 11.10
C ARG A 194 -5.34 21.70 12.59
N ALA A 195 -6.24 21.19 13.43
CA ALA A 195 -6.11 21.27 14.89
C ALA A 195 -4.84 20.58 15.38
N LEU A 196 -4.48 19.42 14.82
CA LEU A 196 -3.24 18.73 15.16
C LEU A 196 -1.98 19.52 14.78
N ARG A 197 -2.03 20.33 13.72
CA ARG A 197 -0.89 21.12 13.24
C ARG A 197 -0.62 22.40 14.03
N GLU A 198 -1.60 22.93 14.76
CA GLU A 198 -1.47 24.23 15.46
C GLU A 198 -0.29 24.28 16.44
N ASP A 199 -0.01 23.15 17.10
CA ASP A 199 1.03 23.04 18.14
C ASP A 199 2.28 22.28 17.69
N VAL A 200 2.35 21.88 16.41
CA VAL A 200 3.47 21.11 15.86
C VAL A 200 4.47 22.04 15.17
N PRO A 201 5.78 21.90 15.42
CA PRO A 201 6.81 22.64 14.71
C PRO A 201 6.69 22.51 13.18
N PRO A 202 7.22 23.48 12.41
CA PRO A 202 7.24 23.39 10.96
C PRO A 202 7.83 22.05 10.49
N PRO A 203 7.27 21.47 9.41
CA PRO A 203 7.66 20.15 8.96
C PRO A 203 9.13 20.12 8.51
N ARG A 204 9.74 18.93 8.51
CA ARG A 204 11.13 18.72 8.06
C ARG A 204 11.32 19.23 6.62
N GLU A 205 12.58 19.50 6.22
CA GLU A 205 12.93 20.06 4.90
C GLU A 205 12.24 19.31 3.74
N TYR A 206 12.20 17.98 3.81
CA TYR A 206 11.61 17.15 2.77
C TYR A 206 10.09 17.34 2.67
N GLU A 207 9.38 17.31 3.78
CA GLU A 207 7.94 17.47 3.84
C GLU A 207 7.50 18.89 3.46
N SER A 208 8.24 19.90 3.92
CA SER A 208 8.07 21.29 3.47
C SER A 208 8.20 21.42 1.94
N ALA A 209 9.12 20.68 1.31
CA ALA A 209 9.31 20.69 -0.14
C ALA A 209 8.13 20.01 -0.88
N ARG A 210 7.54 18.95 -0.31
CA ARG A 210 6.33 18.28 -0.83
C ARG A 210 5.15 19.21 -0.92
N GLU A 211 4.82 19.82 0.21
CA GLU A 211 3.74 20.80 0.26
C GLU A 211 4.00 21.99 -0.68
N ALA A 212 5.24 22.51 -0.73
CA ALA A 212 5.60 23.62 -1.61
C ALA A 212 5.41 23.27 -3.09
N HIS A 213 5.80 22.06 -3.51
CA HIS A 213 5.62 21.60 -4.87
C HIS A 213 4.14 21.41 -5.21
N MET A 214 3.38 20.74 -4.35
CA MET A 214 1.94 20.56 -4.50
C MET A 214 1.20 21.90 -4.61
N ARG A 215 1.50 22.88 -3.74
CA ARG A 215 0.92 24.24 -3.82
C ARG A 215 1.18 24.91 -5.16
N LEU A 216 2.40 24.81 -5.69
CA LEU A 216 2.76 25.39 -6.99
C LEU A 216 2.01 24.72 -8.15
N GLU A 217 1.88 23.39 -8.12
CA GLU A 217 1.16 22.64 -9.15
C GLU A 217 -0.36 22.89 -9.08
N ILE A 218 -0.95 22.99 -7.89
CA ILE A 218 -2.35 23.39 -7.70
C ILE A 218 -2.56 24.82 -8.22
N ALA A 219 -1.67 25.76 -7.90
CA ALA A 219 -1.75 27.14 -8.39
C ALA A 219 -1.63 27.24 -9.92
N LYS A 220 -0.87 26.36 -10.56
CA LYS A 220 -0.77 26.24 -12.02
C LYS A 220 -2.08 25.72 -12.63
N SER A 221 -2.63 24.64 -12.09
CA SER A 221 -3.94 24.11 -12.53
C SER A 221 -5.07 25.13 -12.33
N ARG A 222 -5.08 25.84 -11.20
CA ARG A 222 -6.00 26.97 -10.96
C ARG A 222 -5.91 28.05 -12.02
N LYS A 223 -4.83 28.19 -12.79
CA LYS A 223 -4.71 29.17 -13.91
C LYS A 223 -5.12 28.57 -15.25
N GLN A 224 -4.97 27.26 -15.43
CA GLN A 224 -5.21 26.58 -16.70
C GLN A 224 -6.63 26.01 -16.83
N CYS A 225 -7.19 25.50 -15.74
CA CYS A 225 -8.48 24.84 -15.72
C CYS A 225 -9.66 25.84 -15.66
N GLY A 226 -10.73 25.55 -16.41
CA GLY A 226 -11.93 26.38 -16.49
C GLY A 226 -13.06 25.98 -15.53
N GLY A 227 -12.92 24.86 -14.82
CA GLY A 227 -13.93 24.29 -13.92
C GLY A 227 -13.38 23.92 -12.54
N PRO A 228 -14.15 23.16 -11.73
CA PRO A 228 -13.71 22.69 -10.42
C PRO A 228 -12.49 21.79 -10.52
N ILE A 229 -11.60 21.84 -9.53
CA ILE A 229 -10.42 20.98 -9.44
C ILE A 229 -10.54 20.12 -8.18
N ALA A 230 -10.35 18.82 -8.32
CA ALA A 230 -10.23 17.89 -7.19
C ALA A 230 -8.76 17.68 -6.83
N VAL A 231 -8.39 17.83 -5.57
CA VAL A 231 -7.06 17.48 -5.04
C VAL A 231 -7.20 16.28 -4.12
N VAL A 232 -6.52 15.18 -4.44
CA VAL A 232 -6.50 13.94 -3.66
C VAL A 232 -5.11 13.78 -3.07
N CYS A 233 -4.98 13.90 -1.76
CA CYS A 233 -3.71 13.81 -1.05
C CYS A 233 -3.90 13.26 0.37
N GLY A 234 -2.82 12.82 0.99
CA GLY A 234 -2.73 12.47 2.40
C GLY A 234 -3.37 13.56 3.26
N ALA A 235 -4.21 13.14 4.20
CA ALA A 235 -5.00 14.04 5.04
C ALA A 235 -4.14 15.10 5.75
N TRP A 236 -2.91 14.72 6.13
CA TRP A 236 -1.94 15.59 6.79
C TRP A 236 -1.56 16.83 5.99
N HIS A 237 -1.57 16.75 4.65
CA HIS A 237 -1.18 17.86 3.77
C HIS A 237 -2.27 18.91 3.60
N VAL A 238 -3.54 18.53 3.76
CA VAL A 238 -4.69 19.38 3.41
C VAL A 238 -4.61 20.77 4.04
N PRO A 239 -4.33 20.94 5.36
CA PRO A 239 -4.20 22.27 5.94
C PRO A 239 -3.14 23.13 5.21
N ALA A 240 -1.96 22.55 4.97
CA ALA A 240 -0.85 23.22 4.28
C ALA A 240 -1.14 23.64 2.84
N LEU A 241 -2.04 22.92 2.16
CA LEU A 241 -2.42 23.21 0.77
C LEU A 241 -3.57 24.23 0.67
N THR A 242 -4.28 24.46 1.78
CA THR A 242 -5.40 25.41 1.87
C THR A 242 -4.99 26.79 2.42
N GLU A 243 -3.90 26.85 3.17
CA GLU A 243 -3.35 28.10 3.72
C GLU A 243 -2.77 29.03 2.65
N ASN A 244 -2.64 30.32 3.00
CA ASN A 244 -2.07 31.31 2.10
C ASN A 244 -0.54 31.28 2.16
N HIS A 245 0.09 30.83 1.07
CA HIS A 245 1.55 30.83 0.93
C HIS A 245 2.01 31.71 -0.22
N ASN A 246 3.23 32.26 -0.08
CA ASN A 246 3.87 33.01 -1.15
C ASN A 246 4.63 32.05 -2.07
N ALA A 247 4.26 32.04 -3.35
CA ALA A 247 4.91 31.21 -4.37
C ALA A 247 6.43 31.47 -4.52
N LYS A 248 6.95 32.62 -4.06
CA LYS A 248 8.40 32.88 -4.01
C LYS A 248 9.09 32.02 -2.95
N ASP A 249 8.44 31.80 -1.81
CA ASP A 249 8.98 31.04 -0.69
C ASP A 249 8.92 29.54 -1.00
N ASP A 250 7.82 29.07 -1.58
CA ASP A 250 7.72 27.69 -2.10
C ASP A 250 8.84 27.39 -3.11
N ARG A 251 9.08 28.29 -4.07
CA ARG A 251 10.18 28.14 -5.03
C ARG A 251 11.56 28.23 -4.40
N ALA A 252 11.71 28.84 -3.22
CA ALA A 252 12.98 28.92 -2.51
C ALA A 252 13.30 27.58 -1.82
N VAL A 253 12.30 26.95 -1.21
CA VAL A 253 12.40 25.60 -0.63
C VAL A 253 12.80 24.59 -1.70
N LEU A 254 12.28 24.74 -2.93
CA LEU A 254 12.54 23.81 -4.03
C LEU A 254 13.90 23.97 -4.75
N LYS A 255 14.87 24.70 -4.18
CA LYS A 255 16.19 24.88 -4.79
C LYS A 255 17.19 23.83 -4.31
N GLY A 256 18.22 23.57 -5.13
CA GLY A 256 19.40 22.80 -4.71
C GLY A 256 19.27 21.28 -4.86
N VAL A 257 18.38 20.79 -5.71
CA VAL A 257 18.28 19.35 -6.01
C VAL A 257 19.07 19.01 -7.26
N ASP A 258 19.99 18.07 -7.09
CA ASP A 258 20.75 17.49 -8.18
C ASP A 258 19.80 16.77 -9.15
N LYS A 259 19.97 17.05 -10.44
CA LYS A 259 19.24 16.34 -11.47
C LYS A 259 20.00 15.06 -11.78
N CYS A 260 19.33 13.92 -11.64
CA CYS A 260 19.78 12.65 -12.19
C CYS A 260 18.76 12.14 -13.20
N LYS A 261 19.20 11.24 -14.09
CA LYS A 261 18.29 10.56 -15.01
C LYS A 261 17.52 9.50 -14.22
N ILE A 262 16.21 9.66 -14.12
CA ILE A 262 15.30 8.69 -13.50
C ILE A 262 14.79 7.73 -14.57
N SER A 263 14.76 6.45 -14.21
CA SER A 263 14.02 5.40 -14.91
C SER A 263 12.85 4.98 -14.05
N ALA A 264 11.69 4.72 -14.65
CA ALA A 264 10.50 4.30 -13.93
C ALA A 264 9.63 3.35 -14.76
N THR A 265 8.92 2.45 -14.08
CA THR A 265 8.00 1.46 -14.67
C THR A 265 6.96 1.01 -13.65
N TRP A 266 5.92 0.32 -14.08
CA TRP A 266 5.06 -0.46 -13.18
C TRP A 266 5.66 -1.83 -12.91
N THR A 267 5.45 -2.35 -11.70
CA THR A 267 5.79 -3.73 -11.34
C THR A 267 4.66 -4.40 -10.55
N PRO A 268 4.46 -5.72 -10.69
CA PRO A 268 3.63 -6.48 -9.77
C PRO A 268 4.04 -6.27 -8.31
N TRP A 269 3.06 -6.06 -7.45
CA TRP A 269 3.25 -5.99 -6.01
C TRP A 269 2.55 -7.18 -5.34
N THR A 270 2.74 -7.35 -4.04
CA THR A 270 2.11 -8.43 -3.28
C THR A 270 1.31 -7.88 -2.10
N ALA A 271 0.24 -8.58 -1.72
CA ALA A 271 -0.56 -8.20 -0.56
C ALA A 271 0.27 -8.22 0.75
N PRO A 272 1.19 -9.20 0.97
CA PRO A 272 2.12 -9.13 2.10
C PRO A 272 2.98 -7.89 2.17
N ARG A 273 3.39 -7.33 1.03
CA ARG A 273 4.17 -6.09 0.97
C ARG A 273 3.32 -4.82 1.08
N LEU A 274 1.99 -4.94 1.11
CA LEU A 274 1.10 -3.85 1.52
C LEU A 274 0.96 -3.76 3.05
N ALA A 275 1.23 -4.85 3.77
CA ALA A 275 1.03 -4.91 5.20
C ALA A 275 2.15 -4.17 5.97
N MET A 276 1.79 -3.41 7.01
CA MET A 276 2.78 -2.72 7.87
C MET A 276 3.86 -3.68 8.42
N SER A 277 3.49 -4.92 8.72
CA SER A 277 4.36 -5.92 9.35
C SER A 277 5.51 -6.40 8.45
N SER A 278 5.48 -6.12 7.14
CA SER A 278 6.58 -6.51 6.26
C SER A 278 7.79 -5.59 6.35
N GLY A 279 7.72 -4.50 7.13
CA GLY A 279 8.74 -3.44 7.18
C GLY A 279 8.74 -2.54 5.94
N TYR A 280 7.72 -2.68 5.08
CA TYR A 280 7.51 -1.86 3.89
C TYR A 280 6.39 -0.88 4.20
N GLY A 281 6.63 0.40 3.95
CA GLY A 281 5.84 1.50 4.48
C GLY A 281 4.37 1.56 4.06
N ALA A 282 3.93 0.84 3.03
CA ALA A 282 2.58 0.94 2.44
C ALA A 282 1.41 0.96 3.46
N GLY A 283 1.59 0.39 4.66
CA GLY A 283 0.97 1.02 5.82
C GLY A 283 -0.47 0.60 6.11
N VAL A 284 -0.87 -0.60 5.72
CA VAL A 284 -2.18 -1.17 6.07
C VAL A 284 -2.00 -2.29 7.10
N ALA A 285 -2.71 -2.23 8.23
CA ALA A 285 -2.62 -3.29 9.23
C ALA A 285 -3.22 -4.62 8.74
N ALA A 286 -4.32 -4.56 7.98
CA ALA A 286 -5.02 -5.73 7.46
C ALA A 286 -5.46 -5.55 5.99
N PRO A 287 -4.55 -5.64 4.99
CA PRO A 287 -4.88 -5.53 3.57
C PRO A 287 -6.02 -6.47 3.12
N GLY A 288 -6.07 -7.69 3.64
CA GLY A 288 -7.10 -8.69 3.34
C GLY A 288 -8.48 -8.28 3.87
N TRP A 289 -8.54 -7.62 5.04
CA TRP A 289 -9.77 -7.03 5.55
C TRP A 289 -10.22 -5.84 4.69
N ASN A 290 -9.30 -4.96 4.31
CA ASN A 290 -9.64 -3.82 3.45
C ASN A 290 -10.13 -4.25 2.07
N ARG A 291 -9.52 -5.28 1.48
CA ARG A 291 -10.01 -5.92 0.26
C ARG A 291 -11.42 -6.49 0.44
N HIS A 292 -11.64 -7.22 1.54
CA HIS A 292 -12.96 -7.78 1.84
C HIS A 292 -14.02 -6.69 1.98
N LEU A 293 -13.71 -5.62 2.70
CA LEU A 293 -14.58 -4.46 2.82
C LEU A 293 -14.88 -3.83 1.47
N TRP A 294 -13.90 -3.73 0.57
CA TRP A 294 -14.07 -3.17 -0.78
C TRP A 294 -14.94 -4.03 -1.70
N GLU A 295 -14.69 -5.34 -1.75
CA GLU A 295 -15.35 -6.26 -2.68
C GLU A 295 -16.74 -6.71 -2.24
N THR A 296 -17.03 -6.59 -0.94
CA THR A 296 -18.27 -7.11 -0.35
C THR A 296 -19.27 -5.98 -0.11
N PRO A 297 -20.55 -6.14 -0.55
CA PRO A 297 -21.62 -5.22 -0.20
C PRO A 297 -21.74 -5.04 1.32
N ARG A 298 -21.94 -3.81 1.81
CA ARG A 298 -21.91 -3.47 3.25
C ARG A 298 -22.75 -4.42 4.12
N HIS A 299 -23.98 -4.72 3.71
CA HIS A 299 -24.90 -5.58 4.46
C HIS A 299 -24.47 -7.06 4.55
N GLU A 300 -23.47 -7.49 3.76
CA GLU A 300 -22.96 -8.86 3.77
C GLU A 300 -21.55 -8.97 4.38
N GLN A 301 -20.91 -7.84 4.73
CA GLN A 301 -19.51 -7.82 5.14
C GLN A 301 -19.23 -8.69 6.37
N ALA A 302 -20.02 -8.55 7.44
CA ALA A 302 -19.86 -9.35 8.66
C ALA A 302 -20.05 -10.85 8.36
N THR A 303 -21.18 -11.22 7.77
CA THR A 303 -21.53 -12.62 7.49
C THR A 303 -20.49 -13.31 6.59
N ARG A 304 -20.07 -12.66 5.49
CA ARG A 304 -19.06 -13.23 4.58
C ARG A 304 -17.68 -13.31 5.22
N TRP A 305 -17.33 -12.37 6.11
CA TRP A 305 -16.06 -12.44 6.84
C TRP A 305 -16.02 -13.61 7.83
N ILE A 306 -17.10 -13.78 8.61
CA ILE A 306 -17.25 -14.91 9.53
C ILE A 306 -17.16 -16.24 8.78
N ALA A 307 -17.77 -16.33 7.59
CA ALA A 307 -17.66 -17.53 6.74
C ALA A 307 -16.22 -17.78 6.26
N ARG A 308 -15.47 -16.73 5.90
CA ARG A 308 -14.05 -16.82 5.53
C ARG A 308 -13.20 -17.32 6.71
N ILE A 309 -13.38 -16.75 7.90
CA ILE A 309 -12.69 -17.19 9.12
C ILE A 309 -12.99 -18.67 9.41
N ALA A 310 -14.26 -19.07 9.37
CA ALA A 310 -14.69 -20.44 9.61
C ALA A 310 -14.01 -21.43 8.65
N ARG A 311 -13.87 -21.05 7.38
CA ARG A 311 -13.18 -21.86 6.38
C ARG A 311 -11.71 -22.05 6.73
N CYS A 312 -10.98 -20.97 7.05
CA CYS A 312 -9.57 -21.05 7.41
C CYS A 312 -9.34 -21.89 8.68
N LEU A 313 -10.18 -21.73 9.70
CA LEU A 313 -10.11 -22.57 10.91
C LEU A 313 -10.34 -24.06 10.58
N ARG A 314 -11.31 -24.38 9.73
CA ARG A 314 -11.59 -25.77 9.30
C ARG A 314 -10.46 -26.36 8.46
N GLU A 315 -9.84 -25.57 7.59
CA GLU A 315 -8.65 -25.98 6.81
C GLU A 315 -7.47 -26.32 7.72
N GLN A 316 -7.35 -25.66 8.88
CA GLN A 316 -6.39 -26.00 9.93
C GLN A 316 -6.87 -27.11 10.88
N GLY A 317 -7.94 -27.83 10.52
CA GLY A 317 -8.46 -28.99 11.27
C GLY A 317 -9.37 -28.65 12.45
N GLN A 318 -9.77 -27.39 12.64
CA GLN A 318 -10.67 -27.00 13.73
C GLN A 318 -12.12 -27.36 13.42
N ILE A 319 -12.85 -27.81 14.44
CA ILE A 319 -14.28 -28.11 14.33
C ILE A 319 -15.08 -26.84 14.63
N VAL A 320 -15.51 -26.16 13.57
CA VAL A 320 -16.36 -24.96 13.67
C VAL A 320 -17.77 -25.29 13.18
N SER A 321 -18.76 -25.29 14.07
CA SER A 321 -20.16 -25.60 13.76
C SER A 321 -20.92 -24.40 13.18
N THR A 322 -22.01 -24.61 12.45
CA THR A 322 -22.90 -23.52 12.00
C THR A 322 -23.48 -22.73 13.18
N ALA A 323 -23.76 -23.39 14.31
CA ALA A 323 -24.22 -22.72 15.52
C ALA A 323 -23.18 -21.72 16.05
N SER A 324 -21.89 -22.06 15.97
CA SER A 324 -20.78 -21.15 16.32
C SER A 324 -20.78 -19.91 15.42
N LEU A 325 -21.02 -20.05 14.10
CA LEU A 325 -21.06 -18.90 13.19
C LEU A 325 -22.21 -17.95 13.52
N ILE A 326 -23.41 -18.49 13.77
CA ILE A 326 -24.58 -17.69 14.16
C ILE A 326 -24.32 -16.95 15.47
N GLU A 327 -23.72 -17.63 16.45
CA GLU A 327 -23.39 -17.01 17.73
C GLU A 327 -22.30 -15.95 17.60
N THR A 328 -21.27 -16.17 16.76
CA THR A 328 -20.25 -15.17 16.44
C THR A 328 -20.89 -13.90 15.88
N GLU A 329 -21.79 -14.03 14.91
CA GLU A 329 -22.45 -12.87 14.31
C GLU A 329 -23.32 -12.12 15.33
N ARG A 330 -24.11 -12.86 16.12
CA ARG A 330 -24.93 -12.30 17.20
C ARG A 330 -24.10 -11.57 18.25
N LEU A 331 -23.00 -12.17 18.68
CA LEU A 331 -22.08 -11.58 19.66
C LEU A 331 -21.38 -10.35 19.09
N ALA A 332 -20.94 -10.37 17.83
CA ALA A 332 -20.32 -9.22 17.20
C ALA A 332 -21.27 -8.00 17.16
N VAL A 333 -22.56 -8.22 16.85
CA VAL A 333 -23.59 -7.16 16.92
C VAL A 333 -23.79 -6.65 18.34
N ALA A 334 -23.82 -7.53 19.35
CA ALA A 334 -23.93 -7.12 20.75
C ALA A 334 -22.71 -6.31 21.22
N LEU A 335 -21.50 -6.71 20.81
CA LEU A 335 -20.27 -5.98 21.10
C LEU A 335 -20.28 -4.60 20.45
N ALA A 336 -20.74 -4.49 19.20
CA ALA A 336 -20.89 -3.20 18.51
C ALA A 336 -21.81 -2.27 19.31
N ALA A 337 -22.97 -2.78 19.75
CA ALA A 337 -23.93 -2.00 20.53
C ALA A 337 -23.34 -1.53 21.88
N ILE A 338 -22.63 -2.40 22.61
CA ILE A 338 -21.98 -2.05 23.88
C ILE A 338 -20.88 -1.00 23.67
N ARG A 339 -20.18 -1.05 22.53
CA ARG A 339 -19.12 -0.11 22.16
C ARG A 339 -19.64 1.16 21.49
N GLY A 340 -20.95 1.34 21.37
CA GLY A 340 -21.56 2.51 20.74
C GLY A 340 -21.27 2.62 19.23
N ARG A 341 -21.05 1.49 18.55
CA ARG A 341 -20.74 1.43 17.11
C ARG A 341 -22.00 1.19 16.28
N PRO A 342 -22.12 1.78 15.08
CA PRO A 342 -23.30 1.61 14.22
C PRO A 342 -23.42 0.18 13.65
N GLN A 343 -22.30 -0.53 13.52
CA GLN A 343 -22.24 -1.91 13.03
C GLN A 343 -21.02 -2.65 13.60
N ALA A 344 -21.02 -3.99 13.50
CA ALA A 344 -19.87 -4.80 13.88
C ALA A 344 -18.69 -4.54 12.94
N GLY A 345 -17.60 -4.03 13.50
CA GLY A 345 -16.35 -3.80 12.79
C GLY A 345 -15.34 -4.91 12.98
N PHE A 346 -14.11 -4.65 12.55
CA PHE A 346 -13.01 -5.61 12.65
C PHE A 346 -12.80 -6.16 14.07
N ALA A 347 -12.77 -5.28 15.07
CA ALA A 347 -12.54 -5.66 16.47
C ALA A 347 -13.68 -6.51 17.03
N GLU A 348 -14.95 -6.15 16.76
CA GLU A 348 -16.11 -6.91 17.23
C GLU A 348 -16.13 -8.32 16.63
N LEU A 349 -15.83 -8.44 15.33
CA LEU A 349 -15.77 -9.71 14.64
C LEU A 349 -14.62 -10.58 15.16
N THR A 350 -13.48 -9.97 15.47
CA THR A 350 -12.31 -10.66 16.04
C THR A 350 -12.63 -11.19 17.43
N ASP A 351 -13.14 -10.34 18.33
CA ASP A 351 -13.47 -10.75 19.70
C ASP A 351 -14.56 -11.82 19.74
N ALA A 352 -15.60 -11.66 18.92
CA ALA A 352 -16.65 -12.65 18.79
C ALA A 352 -16.13 -13.98 18.23
N THR A 353 -15.21 -13.93 17.26
CA THR A 353 -14.55 -15.13 16.72
C THR A 353 -13.75 -15.83 17.81
N VAL A 354 -12.94 -15.10 18.56
CA VAL A 354 -12.12 -15.66 19.64
C VAL A 354 -13.02 -16.36 20.66
N ALA A 355 -14.11 -15.72 21.07
CA ALA A 355 -15.05 -16.28 22.04
C ALA A 355 -15.79 -17.53 21.51
N CYS A 356 -16.38 -17.45 20.31
CA CYS A 356 -17.36 -18.42 19.83
C CYS A 356 -16.77 -19.53 18.94
N MET A 357 -15.67 -19.25 18.24
CA MET A 357 -15.05 -20.19 17.29
C MET A 357 -13.69 -20.68 17.78
N CYS A 358 -13.00 -19.90 18.60
CA CYS A 358 -11.70 -20.27 19.16
C CYS A 358 -11.76 -20.63 20.65
N PHE A 359 -12.94 -20.69 21.27
CA PHE A 359 -13.13 -21.07 22.68
C PHE A 359 -12.30 -20.20 23.66
N GLY A 360 -12.16 -18.91 23.36
CA GLY A 360 -11.36 -17.95 24.14
C GLY A 360 -9.85 -18.02 23.87
N ASN A 361 -9.40 -18.86 22.93
CA ASN A 361 -7.98 -19.04 22.63
C ASN A 361 -7.50 -18.07 21.55
N HIS A 362 -6.78 -17.02 21.95
CA HIS A 362 -6.17 -16.06 21.03
C HIS A 362 -5.09 -16.67 20.13
N THR A 363 -4.37 -17.71 20.56
CA THR A 363 -3.35 -18.37 19.75
C THR A 363 -3.99 -19.06 18.53
N LEU A 364 -5.20 -19.59 18.67
CA LEU A 364 -5.92 -20.19 17.55
C LEU A 364 -6.43 -19.14 16.55
N TRP A 365 -6.80 -17.94 17.03
CA TRP A 365 -7.04 -16.82 16.13
C TRP A 365 -5.75 -16.42 15.39
N GLN A 366 -4.63 -16.29 16.11
CA GLN A 366 -3.35 -15.90 15.52
C GLN A 366 -2.88 -16.86 14.42
N SER A 367 -3.20 -18.17 14.52
CA SER A 367 -2.81 -19.15 13.49
C SER A 367 -3.52 -18.94 12.15
N VAL A 368 -4.71 -18.33 12.13
CA VAL A 368 -5.44 -18.01 10.88
C VAL A 368 -5.37 -16.52 10.50
N ALA A 369 -5.09 -15.65 11.46
CA ALA A 369 -5.09 -14.20 11.27
C ALA A 369 -4.07 -13.74 10.22
N ALA A 370 -2.86 -14.31 10.22
CA ALA A 370 -1.83 -13.93 9.25
C ALA A 370 -2.33 -14.13 7.80
N ASP A 371 -2.88 -15.30 7.49
CA ASP A 371 -3.39 -15.62 6.15
C ASP A 371 -4.58 -14.74 5.76
N LEU A 372 -5.49 -14.49 6.70
CA LEU A 372 -6.70 -13.70 6.46
C LEU A 372 -6.44 -12.20 6.31
N LEU A 373 -5.58 -11.65 7.15
CA LEU A 373 -5.37 -10.20 7.26
C LEU A 373 -4.34 -9.70 6.27
N ILE A 374 -3.30 -10.48 5.99
CA ILE A 374 -2.24 -10.08 5.07
C ILE A 374 -2.64 -10.40 3.63
N GLY A 375 -3.26 -11.58 3.42
CA GLY A 375 -3.59 -12.08 2.09
C GLY A 375 -2.36 -12.55 1.31
N THR A 376 -2.60 -13.14 0.14
CA THR A 376 -1.55 -13.83 -0.64
C THR A 376 -1.49 -13.36 -2.09
N ASP A 377 -2.26 -12.31 -2.41
CA ASP A 377 -2.45 -11.86 -3.78
C ASP A 377 -1.15 -11.27 -4.35
N VAL A 378 -0.92 -11.54 -5.63
CA VAL A 378 0.14 -10.93 -6.44
C VAL A 378 -0.54 -10.25 -7.61
N GLY A 379 -0.24 -8.96 -7.82
CA GLY A 379 -0.82 -8.24 -8.95
C GLY A 379 -0.26 -8.69 -10.29
N SER A 380 -0.84 -8.17 -11.36
CA SER A 380 -0.39 -8.42 -12.72
C SER A 380 -0.40 -7.14 -13.54
N ILE A 381 0.60 -7.02 -14.42
CA ILE A 381 0.73 -5.89 -15.35
C ILE A 381 0.52 -6.36 -16.80
N PRO A 382 -0.12 -5.54 -17.67
CA PRO A 382 -0.32 -5.87 -19.08
C PRO A 382 0.98 -5.95 -19.90
N GLU A 383 0.97 -6.72 -20.99
CA GLU A 383 2.10 -6.84 -21.94
C GLU A 383 2.47 -5.50 -22.63
N GLY A 384 1.54 -4.53 -22.70
CA GLY A 384 1.76 -3.22 -23.31
C GLY A 384 2.42 -2.18 -22.39
N VAL A 385 2.67 -2.52 -21.13
CA VAL A 385 3.39 -1.63 -20.20
C VAL A 385 4.88 -1.70 -20.50
N PRO A 386 5.58 -0.58 -20.73
CA PRO A 386 7.02 -0.59 -20.95
C PRO A 386 7.72 -1.16 -19.71
N LEU A 387 8.49 -2.23 -19.89
CA LEU A 387 9.27 -2.88 -18.83
C LEU A 387 10.76 -2.84 -19.15
N ALA A 388 11.58 -3.03 -18.12
CA ALA A 388 12.97 -3.37 -18.30
C ALA A 388 13.09 -4.70 -19.09
N PRO A 389 14.03 -4.84 -20.04
CA PRO A 389 14.15 -6.04 -20.89
C PRO A 389 14.17 -7.38 -20.16
N LEU A 390 14.90 -7.50 -19.05
CA LEU A 390 14.96 -8.73 -18.25
C LEU A 390 13.64 -9.03 -17.52
N LEU A 391 12.87 -8.01 -17.14
CA LEU A 391 11.56 -8.18 -16.53
C LEU A 391 10.54 -8.68 -17.56
N GLU A 392 10.61 -8.15 -18.80
CA GLU A 392 9.81 -8.63 -19.93
C GLU A 392 10.15 -10.08 -20.31
N ASP A 393 11.45 -10.42 -20.38
CA ASP A 393 11.90 -11.79 -20.64
C ASP A 393 11.42 -12.77 -19.56
N LEU A 394 11.52 -12.38 -18.28
CA LEU A 394 11.03 -13.21 -17.19
C LEU A 394 9.53 -13.47 -17.30
N GLN A 395 8.70 -12.45 -17.57
CA GLN A 395 7.25 -12.63 -17.72
C GLN A 395 6.90 -13.61 -18.85
N ARG A 396 7.59 -13.50 -19.99
CA ARG A 396 7.43 -14.46 -21.10
C ARG A 396 7.81 -15.88 -20.69
N GLN A 397 8.93 -16.04 -19.98
CA GLN A 397 9.38 -17.36 -19.52
C GLN A 397 8.48 -17.95 -18.42
N GLN A 398 7.92 -17.13 -17.52
CA GLN A 398 6.94 -17.54 -16.51
C GLN A 398 5.68 -18.13 -17.16
N LYS A 399 5.13 -17.43 -18.17
CA LYS A 399 3.96 -17.88 -18.94
C LYS A 399 4.25 -19.20 -19.66
N ALA A 400 5.41 -19.33 -20.30
CA ALA A 400 5.84 -20.56 -20.96
C ALA A 400 6.04 -21.72 -19.96
N ALA A 401 6.63 -21.45 -18.80
CA ALA A 401 6.89 -22.43 -17.74
C ALA A 401 5.61 -22.84 -16.99
N ARG A 402 4.54 -22.04 -17.12
CA ARG A 402 3.33 -22.09 -16.28
C ARG A 402 3.66 -21.97 -14.79
N LEU A 403 4.67 -21.18 -14.46
CA LEU A 403 5.02 -20.84 -13.09
C LEU A 403 4.43 -19.48 -12.77
N LYS A 404 3.43 -19.45 -11.89
CA LYS A 404 2.84 -18.22 -11.40
C LYS A 404 3.66 -17.67 -10.23
N PRO A 405 3.91 -16.35 -10.17
CA PRO A 405 4.43 -15.73 -8.96
C PRO A 405 3.39 -15.83 -7.85
N GLU A 406 3.81 -16.27 -6.67
CA GLU A 406 2.97 -16.46 -5.49
C GLU A 406 3.69 -15.85 -4.29
N ALA A 407 2.99 -15.10 -3.46
CA ALA A 407 3.61 -14.41 -2.32
C ALA A 407 3.94 -15.36 -1.16
N LEU A 408 3.27 -16.52 -1.11
CA LEU A 408 3.55 -17.59 -0.14
C LEU A 408 4.52 -18.62 -0.72
N GLU A 409 5.21 -19.32 0.18
CA GLU A 409 6.06 -20.44 -0.18
C GLU A 409 5.23 -21.58 -0.79
N ARG A 410 5.66 -22.05 -1.95
CA ARG A 410 5.08 -23.20 -2.65
C ARG A 410 6.17 -24.21 -2.99
N GLU A 411 6.01 -25.44 -2.50
CA GLU A 411 6.85 -26.55 -2.91
C GLU A 411 6.58 -26.94 -4.37
N LEU A 412 7.66 -27.15 -5.12
CA LEU A 412 7.64 -27.59 -6.51
C LEU A 412 8.61 -28.74 -6.70
N SER A 413 8.09 -29.92 -7.01
CA SER A 413 8.90 -31.05 -7.48
C SER A 413 8.97 -31.04 -9.01
N ILE A 414 10.19 -31.03 -9.55
CA ILE A 414 10.46 -30.96 -10.98
C ILE A 414 11.07 -32.28 -11.46
N ASP A 415 10.52 -32.88 -12.52
CA ASP A 415 11.10 -34.04 -13.20
C ASP A 415 11.98 -33.60 -14.38
N LEU A 416 13.29 -33.73 -14.23
CA LEU A 416 14.30 -33.26 -15.20
C LEU A 416 14.32 -34.05 -16.51
N ARG A 417 13.62 -35.20 -16.58
CA ARG A 417 13.53 -36.00 -17.82
C ARG A 417 12.51 -35.45 -18.80
N SER A 418 11.60 -34.61 -18.32
CA SER A 418 10.61 -33.95 -19.17
C SER A 418 11.16 -32.62 -19.69
N GLU A 419 10.89 -32.29 -20.95
CA GLU A 419 11.28 -30.99 -21.53
C GLU A 419 10.74 -29.82 -20.71
N SER A 420 9.47 -29.92 -20.26
CA SER A 420 8.85 -28.90 -19.40
C SER A 420 9.54 -28.79 -18.03
N GLY A 421 9.96 -29.91 -17.44
CA GLY A 421 10.66 -29.90 -16.16
C GLY A 421 12.08 -29.35 -16.28
N LEU A 422 12.81 -29.75 -17.32
CA LEU A 422 14.13 -29.20 -17.63
C LEU A 422 14.07 -27.69 -17.88
N PHE A 423 13.05 -27.21 -18.60
CA PHE A 423 12.83 -25.79 -18.83
C PHE A 423 12.60 -25.02 -17.52
N ARG A 424 11.74 -25.55 -16.62
CA ARG A 424 11.49 -24.94 -15.30
C ARG A 424 12.74 -24.90 -14.42
N SER A 425 13.48 -26.00 -14.35
CA SER A 425 14.74 -26.08 -13.60
C SER A 425 15.75 -25.08 -14.14
N THR A 426 15.92 -25.01 -15.47
CA THR A 426 16.84 -24.08 -16.12
C THR A 426 16.49 -22.62 -15.83
N LEU A 427 15.20 -22.26 -15.91
CA LEU A 427 14.73 -20.91 -15.54
C LEU A 427 15.09 -20.56 -14.09
N LEU A 428 14.80 -21.44 -13.13
CA LEU A 428 15.06 -21.18 -11.71
C LEU A 428 16.56 -21.05 -11.42
N HIS A 429 17.40 -21.94 -11.98
CA HIS A 429 18.85 -21.83 -11.84
C HIS A 429 19.41 -20.55 -12.47
N ARG A 430 18.89 -20.12 -13.63
CA ARG A 430 19.27 -18.83 -14.25
C ARG A 430 18.95 -17.65 -13.35
N LEU A 431 17.77 -17.66 -12.72
CA LEU A 431 17.38 -16.60 -11.78
C LEU A 431 18.27 -16.61 -10.53
N CYS A 432 18.57 -17.77 -9.96
CA CYS A 432 19.53 -17.86 -8.85
C CYS A 432 20.93 -17.34 -9.23
N ALA A 433 21.38 -17.56 -10.48
CA ALA A 433 22.66 -17.04 -10.96
C ALA A 433 22.67 -15.51 -11.14
N LEU A 434 21.50 -14.89 -11.33
CA LEU A 434 21.32 -13.44 -11.34
C LEU A 434 21.03 -12.88 -9.93
N GLU A 435 21.21 -13.67 -8.88
CA GLU A 435 20.87 -13.30 -7.50
C GLU A 435 19.38 -12.92 -7.32
N VAL A 436 18.50 -13.50 -8.15
CA VAL A 436 17.04 -13.40 -8.07
C VAL A 436 16.49 -14.74 -7.52
N PRO A 437 16.46 -14.95 -6.19
CA PRO A 437 16.14 -16.25 -5.59
C PRO A 437 14.64 -16.54 -5.56
N TRP A 438 13.95 -16.44 -6.70
CA TRP A 438 12.52 -16.78 -6.80
C TRP A 438 12.25 -18.25 -6.41
N GLY A 439 13.21 -19.13 -6.69
CA GLY A 439 13.22 -20.48 -6.16
C GLY A 439 14.44 -20.73 -5.30
N LYS A 440 14.23 -21.35 -4.14
CA LYS A 440 15.28 -21.94 -3.31
C LYS A 440 15.30 -23.45 -3.55
N LEU A 441 16.46 -23.97 -3.95
CA LEU A 441 16.64 -25.40 -4.15
C LEU A 441 16.75 -26.10 -2.78
N ASP A 442 15.74 -26.90 -2.44
CA ASP A 442 15.67 -27.66 -1.18
C ASP A 442 16.41 -29.00 -1.32
N ASP A 443 16.19 -29.69 -2.44
CA ASP A 443 16.86 -30.97 -2.74
C ASP A 443 17.29 -31.03 -4.21
N PRO A 444 18.61 -31.04 -4.48
CA PRO A 444 19.13 -31.19 -5.83
C PRO A 444 19.01 -32.61 -6.40
N GLY A 445 18.48 -33.59 -5.65
CA GLY A 445 18.29 -34.95 -6.14
C GLY A 445 19.60 -35.73 -6.26
N ARG A 446 20.45 -35.69 -5.21
CA ARG A 446 21.87 -36.15 -5.24
C ARG A 446 22.12 -37.65 -5.47
N SER A 447 21.08 -38.49 -5.57
CA SER A 447 21.27 -39.94 -5.75
C SER A 447 21.36 -40.32 -7.24
N ARG A 448 22.23 -41.28 -7.58
CA ARG A 448 22.34 -41.86 -8.93
C ARG A 448 21.02 -42.59 -9.27
N GLY A 449 20.06 -41.86 -9.84
CA GLY A 449 18.74 -42.38 -10.22
C GLY A 449 17.57 -41.42 -9.95
N THR A 450 17.75 -40.41 -9.10
CA THR A 450 16.72 -39.38 -8.85
C THR A 450 16.87 -38.23 -9.85
N PHE A 451 16.13 -38.28 -10.95
CA PHE A 451 16.02 -37.18 -11.92
C PHE A 451 15.01 -36.11 -11.47
N ARG A 452 15.02 -35.76 -10.19
CA ARG A 452 14.08 -34.80 -9.61
C ARG A 452 14.79 -33.76 -8.76
N GLU A 453 14.36 -32.53 -8.92
CA GLU A 453 14.69 -31.43 -8.00
C GLU A 453 13.46 -31.08 -7.17
N ARG A 454 13.68 -30.66 -5.93
CA ARG A 454 12.66 -30.03 -5.09
C ARG A 454 13.05 -28.59 -4.84
N TRP A 455 12.12 -27.69 -5.14
CA TRP A 455 12.26 -26.25 -5.00
C TRP A 455 11.18 -25.73 -4.06
N VAL A 456 11.48 -24.66 -3.34
CA VAL A 456 10.50 -23.83 -2.65
C VAL A 456 10.46 -22.49 -3.37
N LEU A 457 9.30 -22.13 -3.93
CA LEU A 457 9.13 -20.89 -4.69
C LEU A 457 8.40 -19.85 -3.84
N LYS A 458 8.85 -18.59 -3.88
CA LYS A 458 8.20 -17.45 -3.24
C LYS A 458 8.57 -16.18 -4.00
N TRP A 459 7.58 -15.45 -4.51
CA TRP A 459 7.80 -14.20 -5.25
C TRP A 459 7.90 -13.01 -4.31
N GLU A 460 8.92 -12.18 -4.51
CA GLU A 460 9.12 -10.92 -3.81
C GLU A 460 9.25 -9.77 -4.84
N PRO A 461 8.57 -8.62 -4.67
CA PRO A 461 8.65 -7.52 -5.63
C PRO A 461 10.06 -7.01 -5.93
N GLU A 462 10.98 -7.14 -4.97
CA GLU A 462 12.39 -6.77 -5.03
C GLU A 462 13.14 -7.52 -6.13
N PHE A 463 12.65 -8.70 -6.52
CA PHE A 463 13.16 -9.43 -7.69
C PHE A 463 13.06 -8.60 -8.97
N SER A 464 12.09 -7.68 -9.06
CA SER A 464 12.00 -6.74 -10.17
C SER A 464 13.18 -5.77 -10.19
N VAL A 465 13.63 -5.32 -9.02
CA VAL A 465 14.80 -4.43 -8.90
C VAL A 465 16.08 -5.20 -9.15
N GLN A 466 16.22 -6.39 -8.60
CA GLN A 466 17.37 -7.25 -8.87
C GLN A 466 17.49 -7.57 -10.37
N LEU A 467 16.38 -7.81 -11.07
CA LEU A 467 16.39 -7.97 -12.53
C LEU A 467 16.84 -6.69 -13.25
N VAL A 468 16.45 -5.51 -12.75
CA VAL A 468 16.91 -4.23 -13.28
C VAL A 468 18.41 -4.02 -13.03
N GLU A 469 18.91 -4.33 -11.83
CA GLU A 469 20.34 -4.30 -11.48
C GLU A 469 21.16 -5.20 -12.41
N ASN A 470 20.61 -6.37 -12.75
CA ASN A 470 21.25 -7.34 -13.63
C ASN A 470 21.16 -7.02 -15.13
N LEU A 471 20.52 -5.91 -15.54
CA LEU A 471 20.49 -5.49 -16.96
C LEU A 471 21.89 -5.31 -17.57
N VAL A 472 22.91 -5.10 -16.74
CA VAL A 472 24.31 -5.01 -17.18
C VAL A 472 24.78 -6.30 -17.87
N TYR A 473 24.16 -7.45 -17.55
CA TYR A 473 24.51 -8.75 -18.11
C TYR A 473 23.80 -9.08 -19.44
N GLY A 474 22.92 -8.20 -19.93
CA GLY A 474 22.19 -8.36 -21.20
C GLY A 474 20.72 -8.69 -21.01
#